data_AF-A0A0B8NSZ4-F1
#
_entry.id   AF-A0A0B8NSZ4-F1
#
_cell.length_a   1.000
_cell.length_b   1.000
_cell.length_c   1.000
_cell.angle_alpha   90.00
_cell.angle_beta   90.00
_cell.angle_gamma   90.00
#
_symmetry.space_group_name_H-M   'P 1'
#
loop_
_entity.id
_entity.type
_entity.pdbx_description
1 polymer ?
#
loop_
_entity_poly.entity_id
_entity_poly.type
_entity_poly.pdbx_seq_one_letter_code
_entity_poly.pdbx_strand_id
1 'polypeptide(L)'
;MFQILKADKMIDFMRWSKGAVVLSVLMITASIYTLSTNWLNWGLDFTGGTLIEVGFEHPANLEEIRAALDERGFGDATVQNFGSARDVMVRLRPRDDLQGEQLYSDHRSFRARHW
;
A
#
# COMPACT_ATOMS: atom_id res chain seq x y z
N MET A 1 -3.57 -19.95 -50.97
CA MET A 1 -3.90 -19.54 -49.59
C MET A 1 -3.45 -20.67 -48.68
N PHE A 2 -2.34 -20.51 -47.96
CA PHE A 2 -1.75 -21.56 -47.14
C PHE A 2 -2.45 -21.62 -45.78
N GLN A 3 -3.14 -22.72 -45.50
CA GLN A 3 -3.77 -23.00 -44.22
C GLN A 3 -2.76 -23.75 -43.33
N ILE A 4 -2.23 -23.07 -42.32
CA ILE A 4 -1.12 -23.54 -41.46
C ILE A 4 -1.60 -24.55 -40.40
N LEU A 5 -2.92 -24.65 -40.17
CA LEU A 5 -3.50 -25.53 -39.16
C LEU A 5 -4.39 -26.59 -39.82
N LYS A 6 -3.86 -27.80 -39.99
CA LYS A 6 -4.67 -29.00 -40.25
C LYS A 6 -5.16 -29.52 -38.90
N ALA A 7 -6.37 -29.13 -38.50
CA ALA A 7 -7.00 -29.60 -37.27
C ALA A 7 -7.55 -31.03 -37.46
N ASP A 8 -6.67 -32.02 -37.62
CA ASP A 8 -7.04 -33.43 -37.80
C ASP A 8 -7.27 -34.14 -36.45
N LYS A 9 -6.99 -33.45 -35.33
CA LYS A 9 -7.16 -33.98 -33.97
C LYS A 9 -7.85 -32.94 -33.10
N MET A 10 -9.16 -33.08 -32.94
CA MET A 10 -9.93 -32.28 -31.98
C MET A 10 -9.54 -32.70 -30.56
N ILE A 11 -8.82 -31.84 -29.85
CA ILE A 11 -8.55 -32.03 -28.42
C ILE A 11 -9.82 -31.64 -27.66
N ASP A 12 -10.41 -32.59 -26.95
CA ASP A 12 -11.61 -32.35 -26.15
C ASP A 12 -11.26 -31.66 -24.81
N PHE A 13 -11.08 -30.34 -24.87
CA PHE A 13 -10.87 -29.50 -23.69
C PHE A 13 -12.10 -29.44 -22.77
N MET A 14 -13.30 -29.72 -23.31
CA MET A 14 -14.55 -29.66 -22.54
C MET A 14 -14.65 -30.77 -21.50
N ARG A 15 -13.92 -31.87 -21.66
CA ARG A 15 -13.89 -32.95 -20.67
C ARG A 15 -13.37 -32.53 -19.30
N TRP A 16 -12.49 -31.53 -19.21
CA TRP A 16 -11.94 -31.01 -17.95
C TRP A 16 -12.65 -29.76 -17.43
N SER A 17 -13.54 -29.17 -18.23
CA SER A 17 -14.26 -27.93 -17.89
C SER A 17 -14.95 -27.99 -16.53
N LYS A 18 -15.61 -29.12 -16.22
CA LYS A 18 -16.32 -29.32 -14.95
C LYS A 18 -15.40 -29.24 -13.73
N GLY A 19 -14.21 -29.86 -13.82
CA GLY A 19 -13.20 -29.80 -12.76
C GLY A 19 -12.63 -28.39 -12.60
N ALA A 20 -12.36 -27.71 -13.71
CA ALA A 20 -11.89 -26.32 -13.70
C ALA A 20 -12.95 -25.37 -13.11
N VAL A 21 -14.24 -25.55 -13.42
CA VAL A 21 -15.34 -24.74 -12.86
C VAL A 21 -15.44 -24.95 -11.35
N VAL A 22 -15.38 -26.19 -10.87
CA VAL A 22 -15.39 -26.47 -9.42
C VAL A 22 -14.22 -25.79 -8.72
N LEU A 23 -13.01 -25.91 -9.28
CA LEU A 23 -11.82 -25.26 -8.74
C LEU A 23 -11.96 -23.73 -8.72
N SER A 24 -12.49 -23.13 -9.79
CA SER A 24 -12.73 -21.69 -9.87
C SER A 24 -13.71 -21.21 -8.81
N VAL A 25 -14.83 -21.93 -8.62
CA VAL A 25 -15.81 -21.60 -7.57
C VAL A 25 -15.15 -21.68 -6.20
N LEU A 26 -14.36 -22.73 -5.94
CA LEU A 26 -13.65 -22.91 -4.67
C LEU A 26 -12.66 -21.76 -4.39
N MET A 27 -11.90 -21.35 -5.41
CA MET A 27 -10.98 -20.21 -5.33
C MET A 27 -11.72 -18.89 -5.06
N ILE A 28 -12.86 -18.66 -5.72
CA ILE A 28 -13.68 -17.45 -5.48
C ILE A 28 -14.20 -17.45 -4.04
N THR A 29 -14.75 -18.57 -3.56
CA THR A 29 -15.24 -18.67 -2.18
C THR A 29 -14.09 -18.47 -1.18
N ALA A 30 -12.93 -19.06 -1.42
CA ALA A 30 -11.74 -18.86 -0.57
C ALA A 30 -11.28 -17.40 -0.56
N SER A 31 -11.32 -16.70 -1.70
CA SER A 31 -11.00 -15.27 -1.79
C SER A 31 -11.97 -14.42 -0.96
N ILE A 32 -13.28 -14.65 -1.11
CA ILE A 32 -14.31 -13.94 -0.31
C ILE A 32 -14.13 -14.22 1.17
N TYR A 33 -13.89 -15.48 1.55
CA TYR A 33 -13.64 -15.87 2.93
C TYR A 33 -12.42 -15.14 3.50
N THR A 34 -11.30 -15.16 2.77
CA THR A 34 -10.07 -14.47 3.16
C THR A 34 -10.29 -12.97 3.34
N LEU A 35 -11.04 -12.33 2.44
CA LEU A 35 -11.37 -10.91 2.53
C LEU A 35 -12.25 -10.60 3.74
N SER A 36 -13.11 -11.53 4.14
CA SER A 36 -14.01 -11.36 5.29
C SER A 36 -13.30 -11.53 6.64
N THR A 37 -12.30 -12.42 6.72
CA THR A 37 -11.56 -12.71 7.96
C THR A 37 -10.31 -11.86 8.10
N ASN A 38 -9.55 -11.69 7.02
CA ASN A 38 -8.40 -10.79 6.97
C ASN A 38 -8.91 -9.46 6.47
N TRP A 39 -9.21 -8.57 7.42
CA TRP A 39 -9.63 -7.22 7.11
C TRP A 39 -8.62 -6.56 6.16
N LEU A 40 -9.12 -5.74 5.23
CA LEU A 40 -8.26 -5.02 4.31
C LEU A 40 -7.35 -4.07 5.10
N ASN A 41 -6.07 -4.01 4.75
CA ASN A 41 -5.18 -2.95 5.22
C ASN A 41 -5.55 -1.68 4.45
N TRP A 42 -6.47 -0.88 4.98
CA TRP A 42 -6.95 0.33 4.31
C TRP A 42 -5.79 1.31 4.14
N GLY A 43 -5.57 1.72 2.88
CA GLY A 43 -4.59 2.74 2.54
C GLY A 43 -5.06 4.14 2.94
N LEU A 44 -4.12 5.09 2.84
CA LEU A 44 -4.35 6.51 3.16
C LEU A 44 -5.52 7.10 2.37
N ASP A 45 -5.71 6.67 1.13
CA ASP A 45 -6.78 7.13 0.23
C ASP A 45 -8.19 6.81 0.77
N PHE A 46 -8.31 5.83 1.67
CA PHE A 46 -9.59 5.41 2.26
C PHE A 46 -9.72 5.78 3.73
N THR A 47 -8.62 5.84 4.48
CA THR A 47 -8.63 6.26 5.90
C THR A 47 -8.51 7.77 6.09
N GLY A 48 -8.16 8.51 5.03
CA GLY A 48 -7.61 9.86 5.15
C GLY A 48 -6.23 9.83 5.82
N GLY A 49 -5.59 10.99 5.94
CA GLY A 49 -4.33 11.19 6.68
C GLY A 49 -3.30 11.99 5.89
N THR A 50 -2.05 11.99 6.34
CA THR A 50 -0.96 12.75 5.70
C THR A 50 0.17 11.83 5.25
N LEU A 51 0.61 12.03 4.01
CA LEU A 51 1.81 11.41 3.46
C LEU A 51 2.93 12.45 3.47
N ILE A 52 4.06 12.13 4.07
CA ILE A 52 5.25 12.98 4.08
C ILE A 52 6.38 12.19 3.43
N GLU A 53 6.96 12.77 2.38
CA GLU A 53 8.13 12.22 1.70
C GLU A 53 9.36 13.05 2.11
N VAL A 54 10.39 12.36 2.60
CA VAL A 54 11.63 12.98 3.07
C VAL A 54 12.82 12.28 2.42
N GLY A 55 13.62 13.04 1.68
CA GLY A 55 14.90 12.57 1.14
C GLY A 55 16.04 12.88 2.10
N PHE A 56 16.85 11.87 2.43
CA PHE A 56 18.00 11.99 3.32
C PHE A 56 19.33 12.01 2.54
N GLU A 57 20.30 12.74 3.07
CA GLU A 57 21.66 12.74 2.52
C GLU A 57 22.41 11.42 2.76
N HIS A 58 21.95 10.55 3.64
CA HIS A 58 22.51 9.21 3.86
C HIS A 58 21.39 8.18 3.95
N PRO A 59 21.68 6.87 3.75
CA PRO A 59 20.66 5.83 3.88
C PRO A 59 19.96 5.95 5.23
N ALA A 60 18.64 6.07 5.20
CA ALA A 60 17.86 6.35 6.38
C ALA A 60 17.66 5.07 7.20
N ASN A 61 17.82 5.18 8.52
CA ASN A 61 17.49 4.09 9.44
C ASN A 61 15.99 4.16 9.78
N LEU A 62 15.20 3.28 9.16
CA LEU A 62 13.76 3.19 9.36
C LEU A 62 13.36 2.91 10.81
N GLU A 63 14.18 2.14 11.53
CA GLU A 63 13.89 1.72 12.91
C GLU A 63 14.07 2.87 13.88
N GLU A 64 15.11 3.69 13.69
CA GLU A 64 15.35 4.91 14.46
C GLU A 64 14.26 5.96 14.21
N ILE A 65 13.86 6.15 12.94
CA ILE A 65 12.77 7.06 12.59
C ILE A 65 11.44 6.60 13.21
N ARG A 66 11.16 5.29 13.19
CA ARG A 66 9.97 4.73 13.82
C ARG A 66 9.99 4.95 15.34
N ALA A 67 11.09 4.62 16.01
CA ALA A 67 11.23 4.82 17.45
C ALA A 67 11.03 6.29 17.86
N ALA A 68 11.61 7.24 17.11
CA ALA A 68 11.43 8.67 17.35
C ALA A 68 10.00 9.17 17.12
N LEU A 69 9.25 8.56 16.19
CA LEU A 69 7.84 8.86 15.96
C LEU A 69 6.95 8.26 17.06
N ASP A 70 7.25 7.03 17.50
CA ASP A 70 6.55 6.36 18.60
C ASP A 70 6.67 7.15 19.91
N GLU A 71 7.88 7.63 20.25
CA GLU A 71 8.12 8.49 21.42
C GLU A 71 7.34 9.80 21.40
N ARG A 72 7.13 10.38 20.21
CA ARG A 72 6.33 11.61 20.02
C ARG A 72 4.83 11.35 19.92
N GLY A 73 4.40 10.12 20.19
CA GLY A 73 3.01 9.72 20.23
C GLY A 73 2.45 9.28 18.87
N PHE A 74 3.23 9.21 17.80
CA PHE A 74 2.82 8.74 16.47
C PHE A 74 3.07 7.23 16.28
N GLY A 75 2.71 6.42 17.27
CA GLY A 75 2.92 4.95 17.29
C GLY A 75 2.25 4.17 16.15
N ASP A 76 1.34 4.81 15.42
CA ASP A 76 0.65 4.27 14.27
C ASP A 76 1.22 4.75 12.93
N ALA A 77 2.32 5.51 12.94
CA ALA A 77 3.00 5.93 11.74
C ALA A 77 3.61 4.73 11.01
N THR A 78 3.39 4.68 9.69
CA THR A 78 4.04 3.67 8.84
C THR A 78 5.20 4.33 8.11
N VAL A 79 6.43 3.93 8.45
CA VAL A 79 7.67 4.42 7.85
C VAL A 79 8.19 3.37 6.86
N GLN A 80 8.41 3.77 5.61
CA GLN A 80 8.88 2.88 4.54
C GLN A 80 9.83 3.61 3.60
N ASN A 81 10.77 2.90 2.97
CA ASN A 81 11.58 3.49 1.91
C ASN A 81 10.76 3.66 0.63
N PHE A 82 11.04 4.71 -0.14
CA PHE A 82 10.33 5.05 -1.36
C PHE A 82 11.32 5.37 -2.49
N GLY A 83 11.50 4.47 -3.45
CA GLY A 83 12.43 4.67 -4.57
C GLY A 83 13.88 4.31 -4.26
N SER A 84 14.48 4.84 -3.18
CA SER A 84 15.85 4.50 -2.77
C SER A 84 15.98 4.31 -1.25
N ALA A 85 17.13 3.80 -0.77
CA ALA A 85 17.41 3.65 0.66
C ALA A 85 17.55 5.00 1.41
N ARG A 86 17.57 6.11 0.68
CA ARG A 86 17.69 7.48 1.21
C ARG A 86 16.35 8.20 1.26
N ASP A 87 15.38 7.71 0.48
CA ASP A 87 14.09 8.33 0.35
C ASP A 87 13.11 7.57 1.24
N VAL A 88 12.51 8.27 2.20
CA VAL A 88 11.60 7.68 3.17
C VAL A 88 10.24 8.34 3.04
N MET A 89 9.22 7.50 3.00
CA MET A 89 7.83 7.85 3.04
C MET A 89 7.28 7.53 4.43
N VAL A 90 6.76 8.56 5.10
CA VAL A 90 6.07 8.47 6.38
C VAL A 90 4.58 8.66 6.14
N ARG A 91 3.79 7.68 6.57
CA ARG A 91 2.33 7.73 6.51
C ARG A 91 1.78 7.90 7.92
N LEU A 92 1.03 8.98 8.12
CA LEU A 92 0.35 9.30 9.37
C LEU A 92 -1.16 9.12 9.19
N ARG A 93 -1.81 8.41 10.12
CA ARG A 93 -3.27 8.36 10.17
C ARG A 93 -3.83 9.71 10.64
N PRO A 94 -5.02 10.12 10.16
CA PRO A 94 -5.66 11.32 10.65
C PRO A 94 -6.06 11.08 12.10
N ARG A 95 -5.71 12.02 12.96
CA ARG A 95 -6.17 12.05 14.34
C ARG A 95 -7.04 13.26 14.53
N ASP A 96 -8.14 13.08 15.24
CA ASP A 96 -9.09 14.15 15.56
C ASP A 96 -8.45 15.23 16.46
N ASP A 97 -7.29 14.94 17.09
CA ASP A 97 -6.54 15.84 17.97
C ASP A 97 -5.65 16.85 17.24
N LEU A 98 -5.32 16.60 15.97
CA LEU A 98 -4.41 17.41 15.16
C LEU A 98 -5.06 17.67 13.81
N GLN A 99 -6.03 18.59 13.80
CA GLN A 99 -6.59 19.15 12.57
C GLN A 99 -5.42 19.72 11.73
N GLY A 100 -5.33 19.26 10.48
CA GLY A 100 -4.21 19.51 9.54
C GLY A 100 -3.85 20.97 9.26
N GLU A 101 -4.54 21.93 9.87
CA GLU A 101 -4.18 23.35 9.88
C GLU A 101 -2.93 23.68 10.72
N GLN A 102 -2.64 22.95 11.79
CA GLN A 102 -1.47 23.27 12.62
C GLN A 102 -0.14 22.92 11.94
N LEU A 103 -0.04 21.78 11.25
CA LEU A 103 1.18 21.38 10.51
C LEU A 103 1.47 22.31 9.31
N TYR A 104 0.44 22.78 8.61
CA TYR A 104 0.63 23.75 7.52
C TYR A 104 1.04 25.14 8.05
N SER A 105 0.52 25.54 9.21
CA SER A 105 0.87 26.82 9.83
C SER A 105 2.31 26.85 10.37
N ASP A 106 2.81 25.73 10.90
CA ASP A 106 4.16 25.64 11.48
C ASP A 106 5.26 25.70 10.39
N HIS A 107 4.98 25.16 9.19
CA HIS A 107 5.91 25.29 8.07
C HIS A 107 6.09 26.75 7.61
N ARG A 108 5.09 27.63 7.81
CA ARG A 108 5.23 29.07 7.51
C ARG A 108 6.02 29.83 8.59
N SER A 109 5.98 29.42 9.85
CA SER A 109 6.75 30.06 10.92
C SER A 109 8.25 29.74 10.90
N PHE A 110 8.66 28.64 10.26
CA PHE A 110 10.08 28.35 10.01
C PHE A 110 10.70 29.27 8.96
N ARG A 111 9.90 29.77 8.01
CA ARG A 111 10.39 30.70 6.97
C ARG A 111 10.47 32.15 7.45
N ALA A 112 9.70 32.53 8.47
CA ALA A 112 9.64 33.91 8.96
C ALA A 112 10.73 34.28 9.99
N ARG A 113 11.56 33.33 10.43
CA ARG A 113 12.62 33.58 11.43
C ARG A 113 14.03 33.65 10.86
N HIS A 114 14.21 33.38 9.57
CA HIS A 114 15.49 33.51 8.89
C HIS A 114 15.24 34.24 7.57
N TRP A 115 15.69 35.50 7.50
CA TRP A 115 15.49 36.54 6.46
C TRP A 115 14.33 37.50 6.70
#